data_AF-A0A969BCL4-F1
#
_entry.id   AF-A0A969BCL4-F1
#
_cell.length_a   1.000
_cell.length_b   1.000
_cell.length_c   1.000
_cell.angle_alpha   90.00
_cell.angle_beta   90.00
_cell.angle_gamma   90.00
#
_symmetry.space_group_name_H-M   'P 1'
#
loop_
_entity.id
_entity.type
_entity.pdbx_description
1 polymer ?
#
loop_
_entity_poly.entity_id
_entity_poly.type
_entity_poly.pdbx_seq_one_letter_code
_entity_poly.pdbx_strand_id
1 'polypeptide(L)'
;MTIDKEANRINYRLRSTFFYRKLKEYNTLSFSAKIDALLPVKQLYIWDDRANWGIGEDAFTYVSNHSNLELIQVFCHPKLIREHSILLAYYRNIAALSQKAVNYLVGINLKKLETDEQNQFPLAEDKAFVLSRLFNEHISLIIDSSIESLTEKELYGILLASTGTQIDGSWRNAIGEEAEKLYSDSLLKKQKSSNFLPLLSHVQVQLLNYTIQII
;
A
#
# COMPACT_ATOMS: atom_id res chain seq x y z
N MET A 1 -26.74 -8.70 -26.83
CA MET A 1 -25.71 -8.74 -25.77
C MET A 1 -26.45 -8.90 -24.45
N THR A 2 -26.08 -9.83 -23.56
CA THR A 2 -26.83 -10.04 -22.30
C THR A 2 -26.53 -8.92 -21.31
N ILE A 3 -27.53 -8.54 -20.50
CA ILE A 3 -27.42 -7.47 -19.48
C ILE A 3 -26.22 -7.71 -18.55
N ASP A 4 -25.94 -8.96 -18.19
CA ASP A 4 -24.78 -9.33 -17.34
C ASP A 4 -23.42 -9.04 -18.00
N LYS A 5 -23.31 -9.20 -19.33
CA LYS A 5 -22.06 -8.87 -20.04
C LYS A 5 -21.83 -7.37 -20.07
N GLU A 6 -22.89 -6.58 -20.18
CA GLU A 6 -22.80 -5.12 -20.19
C GLU A 6 -22.46 -4.56 -18.80
N ALA A 7 -23.10 -5.07 -17.76
CA ALA A 7 -22.80 -4.74 -16.36
C ALA A 7 -21.34 -5.04 -16.01
N ASN A 8 -20.85 -6.23 -16.39
CA ASN A 8 -19.45 -6.61 -16.19
C ASN A 8 -18.49 -5.70 -16.97
N ARG A 9 -18.84 -5.32 -18.21
CA ARG A 9 -18.03 -4.40 -19.02
C ARG A 9 -17.88 -3.03 -18.34
N ILE A 10 -18.96 -2.52 -17.76
CA ILE A 10 -18.94 -1.26 -17.01
C ILE A 10 -18.05 -1.41 -15.77
N ASN A 11 -18.21 -2.49 -15.00
CA ASN A 11 -17.38 -2.76 -13.82
C ASN A 11 -15.89 -2.81 -14.16
N TYR A 12 -15.48 -3.56 -15.20
CA TYR A 12 -14.09 -3.63 -15.61
C TYR A 12 -13.53 -2.27 -16.08
N ARG A 13 -14.32 -1.45 -16.78
CA ARG A 13 -13.92 -0.08 -17.16
C ARG A 13 -13.69 0.80 -15.94
N LEU A 14 -14.61 0.75 -14.97
CA LEU A 14 -14.47 1.49 -13.71
C LEU A 14 -13.19 1.05 -12.98
N ARG A 15 -12.95 -0.26 -12.85
CA ARG A 15 -11.74 -0.81 -12.25
C ARG A 15 -10.47 -0.31 -12.93
N SER A 16 -10.39 -0.35 -14.26
CA SER A 16 -9.21 0.15 -14.99
C SER A 16 -8.90 1.62 -14.68
N THR A 17 -9.93 2.49 -14.69
CA THR A 17 -9.74 3.91 -14.37
C THR A 17 -9.42 4.15 -12.89
N PHE A 18 -10.01 3.35 -11.99
CA PHE A 18 -9.74 3.41 -10.56
C PHE A 18 -8.27 3.07 -10.26
N PHE A 19 -7.75 2.00 -10.85
CA PHE A 19 -6.36 1.58 -10.64
C PHE A 19 -5.36 2.67 -11.07
N TYR A 20 -5.56 3.25 -12.27
CA TYR A 20 -4.69 4.32 -12.74
C TYR A 20 -4.75 5.57 -11.85
N ARG A 21 -5.95 5.96 -11.40
CA ARG A 21 -6.13 7.10 -10.47
C ARG A 21 -5.46 6.85 -9.12
N LYS A 22 -5.61 5.66 -8.55
CA LYS A 22 -4.97 5.32 -7.27
C LYS A 22 -3.45 5.23 -7.36
N LEU A 23 -2.91 4.73 -8.47
CA LEU A 23 -1.46 4.75 -8.70
C LEU A 23 -0.90 6.18 -8.69
N LYS A 24 -1.64 7.14 -9.25
CA LYS A 24 -1.29 8.57 -9.19
C LYS A 24 -1.47 9.16 -7.79
N GLU A 25 -2.57 8.85 -7.12
CA GLU A 25 -2.87 9.31 -5.75
C GLU A 25 -1.80 8.88 -4.75
N TYR A 26 -1.32 7.63 -4.85
CA TYR A 26 -0.28 7.12 -3.95
C TYR A 26 1.13 7.59 -4.30
N ASN A 27 1.28 8.27 -5.43
CA ASN A 27 2.54 8.82 -5.91
C ASN A 27 3.70 7.80 -5.95
N THR A 28 3.38 6.52 -6.13
CA THR A 28 4.32 5.38 -5.99
C THR A 28 5.54 5.52 -6.90
N LEU A 29 5.34 6.02 -8.12
CA LEU A 29 6.41 6.18 -9.11
C LEU A 29 7.42 7.27 -8.72
N SER A 30 7.10 8.14 -7.76
CA SER A 30 8.01 9.19 -7.30
C SER A 30 9.02 8.70 -6.27
N PHE A 31 8.81 7.53 -5.65
CA PHE A 31 9.67 7.09 -4.55
C PHE A 31 11.11 6.87 -4.98
N SER A 32 11.36 6.29 -6.17
CA SER A 32 12.72 6.13 -6.70
C SER A 32 13.44 7.48 -6.75
N ALA A 33 12.82 8.51 -7.33
CA ALA A 33 13.42 9.84 -7.39
C ALA A 33 13.64 10.48 -6.01
N LYS A 34 12.74 10.23 -5.04
CA LYS A 34 12.90 10.71 -3.65
C LYS A 34 14.08 10.04 -2.95
N ILE A 35 14.28 8.74 -3.16
CA ILE A 35 15.42 8.00 -2.62
C ILE A 35 16.71 8.42 -3.32
N ASP A 36 16.71 8.55 -4.64
CA ASP A 36 17.87 8.96 -5.42
C ASP A 36 18.38 10.35 -5.00
N ALA A 37 17.47 11.26 -4.65
CA ALA A 37 17.79 12.58 -4.12
C ALA A 37 18.55 12.55 -2.77
N LEU A 38 18.51 11.42 -2.04
CA LEU A 38 19.20 11.24 -0.76
C LEU A 38 20.58 10.58 -0.92
N LEU A 39 20.88 9.98 -2.09
CA LEU A 39 22.17 9.33 -2.34
C LEU A 39 23.38 10.26 -2.15
N PRO A 40 23.37 11.54 -2.56
CA PRO A 40 24.50 12.45 -2.33
C PRO A 40 24.82 12.72 -0.85
N VAL A 41 23.86 12.45 0.05
CA VAL A 41 23.97 12.67 1.50
C VAL A 41 23.87 11.37 2.30
N LYS A 42 23.99 10.20 1.64
CA LYS A 42 23.82 8.87 2.27
C LYS A 42 24.73 8.65 3.49
N GLN A 43 25.90 9.29 3.52
CA GLN A 43 26.86 9.27 4.63
C GLN A 43 26.33 9.87 5.94
N LEU A 44 25.22 10.63 5.91
CA LEU A 44 24.57 11.18 7.11
C LEU A 44 23.73 10.14 7.87
N TYR A 45 23.59 8.94 7.31
CA TYR A 45 22.85 7.80 7.85
C TYR A 45 23.86 6.71 8.21
N ILE A 46 24.22 6.61 9.49
CA ILE A 46 25.25 5.70 10.02
C ILE A 46 24.59 4.36 10.35
N TRP A 47 25.13 3.24 9.86
CA TRP A 47 24.50 1.92 9.94
C TRP A 47 25.10 0.99 11.01
N ASP A 48 25.85 1.53 11.97
CA ASP A 48 26.53 0.74 13.00
C ASP A 48 25.55 -0.07 13.87
N ASP A 49 24.35 0.46 14.07
CA ASP A 49 23.28 -0.14 14.89
C ASP A 49 22.30 -1.01 14.08
N ARG A 50 22.66 -1.36 12.83
CA ARG A 50 21.82 -2.13 11.88
C ARG A 50 21.16 -3.38 12.46
N ALA A 51 21.87 -4.10 13.34
CA ALA A 51 21.39 -5.34 13.93
C ALA A 51 20.18 -5.09 14.84
N ASN A 52 20.18 -4.00 15.61
CA ASN A 52 19.05 -3.60 16.44
C ASN A 52 17.89 -3.06 15.61
N TRP A 53 18.15 -2.67 14.37
CA TRP A 53 17.14 -2.26 13.40
C TRP A 53 16.65 -3.41 12.54
N GLY A 54 16.90 -4.68 12.93
CA GLY A 54 16.32 -5.84 12.27
C GLY A 54 16.95 -6.22 10.93
N ILE A 55 18.12 -5.67 10.61
CA ILE A 55 18.84 -6.00 9.38
C ILE A 55 19.65 -7.28 9.63
N GLY A 56 19.34 -8.33 8.88
CA GLY A 56 20.12 -9.58 8.86
C GLY A 56 21.52 -9.38 8.28
N GLU A 57 22.51 -10.10 8.81
CA GLU A 57 23.92 -9.91 8.42
C GLU A 57 24.20 -10.34 6.98
N ASP A 58 23.58 -11.42 6.51
CA ASP A 58 23.72 -11.91 5.13
C ASP A 58 23.11 -10.88 4.16
N ALA A 59 21.87 -10.45 4.41
CA ALA A 59 21.22 -9.37 3.66
C ALA A 59 22.02 -8.06 3.65
N PHE A 60 22.61 -7.67 4.79
CA PHE A 60 23.46 -6.48 4.87
C PHE A 60 24.72 -6.63 4.03
N THR A 61 25.39 -7.77 4.14
CA THR A 61 26.61 -8.09 3.39
C THR A 61 26.34 -8.10 1.89
N TYR A 62 25.22 -8.71 1.49
CA TYR A 62 24.76 -8.73 0.11
C TYR A 62 24.63 -7.32 -0.47
N VAL A 63 23.82 -6.46 0.18
CA VAL A 63 23.59 -5.09 -0.31
C VAL A 63 24.87 -4.26 -0.28
N SER A 64 25.70 -4.41 0.76
CA SER A 64 26.96 -3.67 0.88
C SER A 64 27.97 -4.00 -0.21
N ASN A 65 27.95 -5.23 -0.73
CA ASN A 65 28.84 -5.68 -1.80
C ASN A 65 28.23 -5.51 -3.20
N HIS A 66 26.97 -5.09 -3.30
CA HIS A 66 26.26 -4.95 -4.57
C HIS A 66 26.70 -3.67 -5.31
N SER A 67 26.97 -3.76 -6.61
CA SER A 67 27.58 -2.65 -7.36
C SER A 67 26.65 -1.45 -7.57
N ASN A 68 25.34 -1.69 -7.56
CA ASN A 68 24.34 -0.67 -7.91
C ASN A 68 23.26 -0.45 -6.83
N LEU A 69 23.38 -1.12 -5.68
CA LEU A 69 22.43 -0.94 -4.59
C LEU A 69 23.12 -0.24 -3.44
N GLU A 70 22.38 0.66 -2.82
CA GLU A 70 22.81 1.41 -1.65
C GLU A 70 21.93 1.03 -0.47
N LEU A 71 22.50 1.01 0.74
CA LEU A 71 21.77 0.63 1.95
C LEU A 71 20.49 1.46 2.15
N ILE A 72 20.52 2.74 1.78
CA ILE A 72 19.36 3.63 1.89
C ILE A 72 18.24 3.30 0.89
N GLN A 73 18.56 2.67 -0.24
CA GLN A 73 17.54 2.18 -1.17
C GLN A 73 16.84 0.95 -0.60
N VAL A 74 17.56 0.10 0.13
CA VAL A 74 17.05 -1.21 0.54
C VAL A 74 16.50 -1.21 1.96
N PHE A 75 17.26 -0.71 2.93
CA PHE A 75 16.91 -0.76 4.34
C PHE A 75 16.35 0.56 4.85
N CYS A 76 15.44 0.46 5.81
CA CYS A 76 14.78 1.55 6.49
C CYS A 76 15.63 2.04 7.67
N HIS A 77 16.22 3.23 7.56
CA HIS A 77 16.95 3.86 8.65
C HIS A 77 16.01 4.68 9.57
N PRO A 78 16.07 4.54 10.91
CA PRO A 78 15.15 5.25 11.83
C PRO A 78 15.17 6.78 11.69
N LYS A 79 16.37 7.38 11.64
CA LYS A 79 16.54 8.82 11.36
C LYS A 79 15.86 9.26 10.05
N LEU A 80 16.01 8.48 8.99
CA LEU A 80 15.50 8.84 7.67
C LEU A 80 13.96 8.95 7.65
N ILE A 81 13.25 7.97 8.22
CA ILE A 81 11.77 8.00 8.26
C ILE A 81 11.22 9.05 9.23
N ARG A 82 12.04 9.59 10.14
CA ARG A 82 11.68 10.75 10.95
C ARG A 82 11.85 12.06 10.20
N GLU A 83 12.87 12.16 9.35
CA GLU A 83 13.12 13.33 8.49
C GLU A 83 12.18 13.36 7.27
N HIS A 84 11.77 12.19 6.80
CA HIS A 84 10.96 12.00 5.59
C HIS A 84 9.89 10.93 5.81
N SER A 85 8.86 11.24 6.61
CA SER A 85 7.77 10.30 6.94
C SER A 85 7.06 9.71 5.72
N ILE A 86 7.02 10.43 4.59
CA ILE A 86 6.49 9.91 3.32
C ILE A 86 7.19 8.62 2.85
N LEU A 87 8.47 8.43 3.20
CA LEU A 87 9.24 7.23 2.83
C LEU A 87 8.81 5.98 3.61
N LEU A 88 7.97 6.11 4.65
CA LEU A 88 7.33 4.95 5.28
C LEU A 88 6.56 4.11 4.27
N ALA A 89 5.87 4.76 3.32
CA ALA A 89 5.15 4.06 2.27
C ALA A 89 6.12 3.30 1.35
N TYR A 90 7.29 3.87 1.05
CA TYR A 90 8.31 3.18 0.26
C TYR A 90 8.79 1.90 0.97
N TYR A 91 9.33 2.04 2.19
CA TYR A 91 9.89 0.92 2.94
C TYR A 91 8.85 -0.15 3.27
N ARG A 92 7.63 0.25 3.62
CA ARG A 92 6.52 -0.69 3.82
C ARG A 92 6.24 -1.50 2.56
N ASN A 93 6.19 -0.85 1.40
CA ASN A 93 5.86 -1.53 0.15
C ASN A 93 6.96 -2.50 -0.28
N ILE A 94 8.24 -2.14 -0.15
CA ILE A 94 9.34 -3.07 -0.46
C ILE A 94 9.51 -4.19 0.59
N ALA A 95 9.05 -3.96 1.83
CA ALA A 95 8.86 -5.01 2.84
C ALA A 95 7.63 -5.89 2.57
N ALA A 96 6.88 -5.66 1.48
CA ALA A 96 5.65 -6.36 1.12
C ALA A 96 4.56 -6.35 2.22
N LEU A 97 4.53 -5.32 3.06
CA LEU A 97 3.58 -5.20 4.16
C LEU A 97 2.37 -4.33 3.80
N SER A 98 1.18 -4.73 4.25
CA SER A 98 -0.02 -3.90 4.15
C SER A 98 -0.07 -2.85 5.26
N GLN A 99 -0.72 -1.70 5.00
CA GLN A 99 -0.94 -0.69 6.05
C GLN A 99 -1.70 -1.27 7.27
N LYS A 100 -2.65 -2.19 7.03
CA LYS A 100 -3.40 -2.85 8.11
C LYS A 100 -2.49 -3.69 9.00
N ALA A 101 -1.57 -4.46 8.40
CA ALA A 101 -0.61 -5.27 9.15
C ALA A 101 0.30 -4.40 10.03
N VAL A 102 0.84 -3.32 9.48
CA VAL A 102 1.72 -2.41 10.24
C VAL A 102 0.95 -1.70 11.37
N ASN A 103 -0.27 -1.21 11.09
CA ASN A 103 -1.11 -0.60 12.12
C ASN A 103 -1.40 -1.57 13.28
N TYR A 104 -1.67 -2.85 12.96
CA TYR A 104 -1.90 -3.89 13.95
C TYR A 104 -0.65 -4.21 14.78
N LEU A 105 0.51 -4.35 14.13
CA LEU A 105 1.76 -4.74 14.79
C LEU A 105 2.40 -3.61 15.61
N VAL A 106 2.27 -2.36 15.18
CA VAL A 106 2.98 -1.21 15.77
C VAL A 106 2.05 -0.28 16.58
N GLY A 107 0.74 -0.35 16.33
CA GLY A 107 -0.26 0.46 17.02
C GLY A 107 -0.18 1.95 16.65
N ILE A 108 -0.05 2.26 15.36
CA ILE A 108 0.05 3.64 14.84
C ILE A 108 -0.98 3.90 13.74
N ASN A 109 -1.26 5.18 13.45
CA ASN A 109 -2.01 5.56 12.26
C ASN A 109 -1.05 5.82 11.09
N LEU A 110 -0.61 4.74 10.45
CA LEU A 110 0.38 4.83 9.37
C LEU A 110 -0.11 5.64 8.18
N LYS A 111 -1.41 5.56 7.84
CA LYS A 111 -2.00 6.29 6.71
C LYS A 111 -1.75 7.79 6.83
N LYS A 112 -1.86 8.35 8.03
CA LYS A 112 -1.64 9.78 8.28
C LYS A 112 -0.19 10.20 7.97
N LEU A 113 0.77 9.37 8.39
CA LEU A 113 2.21 9.62 8.18
C LEU A 113 2.62 9.43 6.71
N GLU A 114 2.08 8.40 6.05
CA GLU A 114 2.34 8.12 4.63
C GLU A 114 1.74 9.16 3.67
N THR A 115 0.93 10.08 4.15
CA THR A 115 0.37 11.20 3.36
C THR A 115 0.95 12.56 3.73
N ASP A 116 1.89 12.59 4.67
CA ASP A 116 2.45 13.83 5.21
C ASP A 116 3.69 14.29 4.43
N GLU A 117 3.45 14.89 3.27
CA GLU A 117 4.53 15.36 2.39
C GLU A 117 5.40 16.45 3.02
N GLN A 118 4.86 17.24 3.96
CA GLN A 118 5.58 18.33 4.62
C GLN A 118 6.17 17.92 5.98
N ASN A 119 6.05 16.64 6.36
CA ASN A 119 6.55 16.11 7.63
C ASN A 119 6.04 16.89 8.86
N GLN A 120 4.77 17.31 8.84
CA GLN A 120 4.10 18.07 9.91
C GLN A 120 3.80 17.22 11.16
N PHE A 121 3.72 15.90 11.00
CA PHE A 121 3.44 14.93 12.05
C PHE A 121 4.72 14.20 12.39
N PRO A 122 5.52 14.70 13.35
CA PRO A 122 6.78 14.09 13.69
C PRO A 122 6.57 12.66 14.19
N LEU A 123 7.34 11.73 13.62
CA LEU A 123 7.39 10.36 14.08
C LEU A 123 8.27 10.30 15.35
N ALA A 124 7.66 9.82 16.43
CA ALA A 124 8.37 9.59 17.68
C ALA A 124 9.50 8.56 17.47
N GLU A 125 10.60 8.75 18.19
CA GLU A 125 11.83 7.98 17.99
C GLU A 125 11.64 6.47 18.25
N ASP A 126 10.95 6.13 19.33
CA ASP A 126 10.58 4.75 19.67
C ASP A 126 9.78 4.09 18.53
N LYS A 127 8.83 4.82 17.93
CA LYS A 127 8.04 4.33 16.81
C LYS A 127 8.87 4.19 15.53
N ALA A 128 9.81 5.11 15.29
CA ALA A 128 10.74 4.98 14.17
C ALA A 128 11.59 3.71 14.29
N PHE A 129 12.14 3.42 15.48
CA PHE A 129 12.88 2.19 15.71
C PHE A 129 12.05 0.93 15.46
N VAL A 130 10.82 0.88 15.99
CA VAL A 130 9.94 -0.28 15.80
C VAL A 130 9.57 -0.47 14.32
N LEU A 131 9.29 0.62 13.60
CA LEU A 131 8.98 0.56 12.17
C LEU A 131 10.17 0.14 11.32
N SER A 132 11.35 0.75 11.55
CA SER A 132 12.58 0.37 10.87
C SER A 132 12.88 -1.10 11.08
N ARG A 133 12.79 -1.59 12.32
CA ARG A 133 12.96 -3.00 12.65
C ARG A 133 11.98 -3.89 11.90
N LEU A 134 10.69 -3.60 11.98
CA LEU A 134 9.65 -4.38 11.31
C LEU A 134 9.88 -4.48 9.80
N PHE A 135 10.21 -3.36 9.15
CA PHE A 135 10.44 -3.34 7.71
C PHE A 135 11.72 -4.08 7.32
N ASN A 136 12.81 -3.83 8.03
CA ASN A 136 14.10 -4.44 7.75
C ASN A 136 14.07 -5.95 7.97
N GLU A 137 13.38 -6.45 9.01
CA GLU A 137 13.24 -7.89 9.22
C GLU A 137 12.59 -8.56 7.99
N HIS A 138 11.55 -7.96 7.43
CA HIS A 138 10.89 -8.49 6.23
C HIS A 138 11.75 -8.33 4.96
N ILE A 139 12.45 -7.21 4.82
CA ILE A 139 13.34 -6.96 3.67
C ILE A 139 14.52 -7.93 3.69
N SER A 140 15.12 -8.18 4.86
CA SER A 140 16.16 -9.19 5.04
C SER A 140 15.64 -10.58 4.68
N LEU A 141 14.46 -10.98 5.17
CA LEU A 141 13.85 -12.26 4.78
C LEU A 141 13.65 -12.39 3.27
N ILE A 142 13.22 -11.32 2.59
CA ILE A 142 13.07 -11.31 1.13
C ILE A 142 14.43 -11.55 0.46
N ILE A 143 15.46 -10.81 0.85
CA ILE A 143 16.83 -10.94 0.30
C ILE A 143 17.37 -12.35 0.52
N ASP A 144 17.33 -12.83 1.77
CA ASP A 144 17.83 -14.15 2.16
C ASP A 144 17.10 -15.28 1.39
N SER A 145 15.80 -15.12 1.12
CA SER A 145 15.00 -16.10 0.36
C SER A 145 15.25 -16.08 -1.16
N SER A 146 15.83 -15.00 -1.69
CA SER A 146 15.98 -14.74 -3.13
C SER A 146 17.26 -15.30 -3.76
N ILE A 147 18.04 -16.11 -3.03
CA ILE A 147 19.38 -16.56 -3.48
C ILE A 147 20.24 -15.36 -3.90
N GLU A 148 20.18 -14.25 -3.14
CA GLU A 148 21.01 -13.07 -3.40
C GLU A 148 20.90 -12.51 -4.84
N SER A 149 19.71 -12.58 -5.45
CA SER A 149 19.50 -12.06 -6.81
C SER A 149 18.87 -10.67 -6.87
N LEU A 150 18.54 -10.06 -5.73
CA LEU A 150 17.77 -8.81 -5.67
C LEU A 150 18.49 -7.64 -6.37
N THR A 151 17.89 -7.16 -7.45
CA THR A 151 18.31 -5.97 -8.20
C THR A 151 17.44 -4.75 -7.91
N GLU A 152 17.89 -3.55 -8.32
CA GLU A 152 17.07 -2.31 -8.28
C GLU A 152 15.72 -2.48 -9.00
N LYS A 153 15.71 -3.22 -10.12
CA LYS A 153 14.48 -3.48 -10.90
C LYS A 153 13.52 -4.36 -10.15
N GLU A 154 14.00 -5.37 -9.43
CA GLU A 154 13.16 -6.24 -8.60
C GLU A 154 12.66 -5.49 -7.38
N LEU A 155 13.49 -4.66 -6.74
CA LEU A 155 13.08 -3.78 -5.65
C LEU A 155 11.92 -2.86 -6.09
N TYR A 156 12.05 -2.25 -7.27
CA TYR A 156 10.98 -1.46 -7.88
C TYR A 156 9.76 -2.31 -8.25
N GLY A 157 9.98 -3.55 -8.72
CA GLY A 157 8.92 -4.52 -8.98
C GLY A 157 8.10 -4.85 -7.73
N ILE A 158 8.75 -5.08 -6.59
CA ILE A 158 8.09 -5.34 -5.29
C ILE A 158 7.28 -4.11 -4.87
N LEU A 159 7.85 -2.91 -4.98
CA LEU A 159 7.14 -1.65 -4.72
C LEU A 159 5.83 -1.55 -5.52
N LEU A 160 5.88 -1.85 -6.82
CA LEU A 160 4.70 -1.81 -7.70
C LEU A 160 3.70 -2.93 -7.38
N ALA A 161 4.17 -4.15 -7.11
CA ALA A 161 3.32 -5.30 -6.77
C ALA A 161 2.58 -5.09 -5.45
N SER A 162 3.28 -4.59 -4.42
CA SER A 162 2.70 -4.25 -3.12
C SER A 162 1.69 -3.11 -3.23
N THR A 163 2.03 -2.07 -4.01
CA THR A 163 1.08 -0.98 -4.34
C THR A 163 -0.16 -1.53 -5.07
N GLY A 164 0.01 -2.43 -6.04
CA GLY A 164 -1.09 -3.06 -6.76
C GLY A 164 -2.06 -3.79 -5.82
N THR A 165 -1.54 -4.51 -4.84
CA THR A 165 -2.32 -5.16 -3.78
C THR A 165 -3.10 -4.15 -2.94
N GLN A 166 -2.48 -3.02 -2.59
CA GLN A 166 -3.14 -1.92 -1.87
C GLN A 166 -4.27 -1.27 -2.68
N ILE A 167 -4.05 -1.07 -3.98
CA ILE A 167 -5.07 -0.55 -4.91
C ILE A 167 -6.24 -1.53 -5.03
N ASP A 168 -5.97 -2.84 -5.15
CA ASP A 168 -7.03 -3.86 -5.22
C ASP A 168 -7.86 -3.89 -3.93
N GLY A 169 -7.21 -3.81 -2.76
CA GLY A 169 -7.92 -3.69 -1.48
C GLY A 169 -8.80 -2.44 -1.42
N SER A 170 -8.31 -1.30 -1.94
CA SER A 170 -9.09 -0.06 -2.00
C SER A 170 -10.27 -0.14 -2.97
N TRP A 171 -10.12 -0.87 -4.08
CA TRP A 171 -11.18 -1.13 -5.03
C TRP A 171 -12.32 -1.94 -4.39
N ARG A 172 -11.98 -3.01 -3.66
CA ARG A 172 -12.96 -3.84 -2.95
C ARG A 172 -13.75 -3.02 -1.92
N ASN A 173 -13.06 -2.16 -1.16
CA ASN A 173 -13.72 -1.28 -0.19
C ASN A 173 -14.67 -0.28 -0.89
N ALA A 174 -14.23 0.37 -1.97
CA ALA A 174 -15.04 1.35 -2.69
C ALA A 174 -16.31 0.72 -3.30
N ILE A 175 -16.22 -0.51 -3.81
CA ILE A 175 -17.40 -1.24 -4.28
C ILE A 175 -18.34 -1.62 -3.13
N GLY A 176 -17.80 -2.03 -1.97
CA GLY A 176 -18.58 -2.32 -0.78
C GLY A 176 -19.35 -1.09 -0.28
N GLU A 177 -18.68 0.07 -0.18
CA GLU A 177 -19.29 1.34 0.23
C GLU A 177 -20.43 1.76 -0.71
N GLU A 178 -20.25 1.65 -2.03
CA GLU A 178 -21.29 1.98 -2.99
C GLU A 178 -22.49 1.01 -2.89
N ALA A 179 -22.23 -0.28 -2.67
CA ALA A 179 -23.29 -1.28 -2.48
C ALA A 179 -24.10 -1.01 -1.19
N GLU A 180 -23.44 -0.66 -0.08
CA GLU A 180 -24.09 -0.31 1.17
C GLU A 180 -24.97 0.95 1.04
N LYS A 181 -24.49 1.96 0.31
CA LYS A 181 -25.24 3.18 0.02
C LYS A 181 -26.51 2.89 -0.78
N LEU A 182 -26.40 2.10 -1.85
CA LEU A 182 -27.56 1.69 -2.67
C LEU A 182 -28.58 0.88 -1.85
N TYR A 183 -28.11 0.01 -0.97
CA TYR A 183 -28.97 -0.76 -0.08
C TYR A 183 -29.71 0.15 0.90
N SER A 184 -29.00 1.07 1.56
CA SER A 184 -29.56 2.05 2.49
C SER A 184 -30.61 2.95 1.83
N ASP A 185 -30.32 3.45 0.63
CA ASP A 185 -31.27 4.23 -0.17
C ASP A 185 -32.52 3.43 -0.54
N SER A 186 -32.37 2.13 -0.83
CA SER A 186 -33.50 1.25 -1.14
C SER A 186 -34.38 0.98 0.08
N LEU A 187 -33.79 0.84 1.28
CA LEU A 187 -34.53 0.70 2.53
C LEU A 187 -35.28 1.98 2.89
N LEU A 188 -34.64 3.14 2.76
CA LEU A 188 -35.27 4.44 2.98
C LEU A 188 -36.41 4.69 1.99
N LYS A 189 -36.25 4.29 0.72
CA LYS A 189 -37.32 4.33 -0.27
C LYS A 189 -38.45 3.37 0.08
N LYS A 190 -38.17 2.14 0.55
CA LYS A 190 -39.19 1.18 0.99
C LYS A 190 -39.97 1.64 2.23
N GLN A 191 -39.30 2.31 3.18
CA GLN A 191 -39.98 2.95 4.31
C GLN A 191 -40.89 4.09 3.86
N LYS A 192 -40.43 4.93 2.91
CA LYS A 192 -41.27 5.99 2.31
C LYS A 192 -42.40 5.45 1.43
N SER A 193 -42.17 4.31 0.77
CA SER A 193 -43.12 3.65 -0.13
C SER A 193 -43.98 2.59 0.57
N SER A 194 -43.92 2.46 1.90
CA SER A 194 -44.93 1.74 2.68
C SER A 194 -46.29 2.46 2.69
N ASN A 195 -46.43 3.55 1.92
CA ASN A 195 -47.71 4.07 1.47
C ASN A 195 -48.05 3.77 -0.01
N PHE A 196 -47.17 3.27 -0.88
CA PHE A 196 -47.53 2.83 -2.25
C PHE A 196 -46.40 1.97 -2.88
N LEU A 197 -46.72 0.71 -3.20
CA LEU A 197 -46.06 -0.14 -4.21
C LEU A 197 -46.98 -0.20 -5.45
N PRO A 198 -46.53 -0.56 -6.67
CA PRO A 198 -45.22 -1.06 -7.09
C PRO A 198 -44.65 -0.42 -8.38
N LEU A 199 -43.32 -0.34 -8.54
CA LEU A 199 -42.59 -0.49 -9.83
C LEU A 199 -41.10 -0.25 -9.53
N LEU A 200 -40.25 -1.28 -9.68
CA LEU A 200 -38.79 -1.24 -9.93
C LEU A 200 -38.20 -2.62 -9.58
N SER A 201 -38.79 -3.68 -10.15
CA SER A 201 -38.31 -5.05 -10.01
C SER A 201 -37.83 -5.52 -11.38
N HIS A 202 -36.56 -5.34 -11.70
CA HIS A 202 -35.76 -6.32 -12.50
C HIS A 202 -34.32 -5.86 -12.74
N VAL A 203 -34.03 -4.55 -12.86
CA VAL A 203 -32.68 -4.09 -13.29
C VAL A 203 -31.69 -3.90 -12.13
N GLN A 204 -32.15 -3.47 -10.94
CA GLN A 204 -31.25 -3.20 -9.81
C GLN A 204 -30.92 -4.45 -8.97
N VAL A 205 -31.75 -5.49 -9.02
CA VAL A 205 -31.54 -6.74 -8.26
C VAL A 205 -30.42 -7.59 -8.89
N GLN A 206 -30.20 -7.49 -10.20
CA GLN A 206 -29.13 -8.24 -10.88
C GLN A 206 -27.71 -7.74 -10.52
N LEU A 207 -27.53 -6.44 -10.26
CA LEU A 207 -26.24 -5.90 -9.84
C LEU A 207 -25.86 -6.33 -8.40
N LEU A 208 -26.86 -6.51 -7.52
CA LEU A 208 -26.67 -6.95 -6.13
C LEU A 208 -26.36 -8.46 -6.02
N ASN A 209 -26.94 -9.30 -6.87
CA ASN A 209 -26.71 -10.75 -6.81
C ASN A 209 -25.32 -11.18 -7.30
N TYR A 210 -24.67 -10.38 -8.17
CA TYR A 210 -23.33 -10.71 -8.67
C TYR A 210 -22.19 -10.34 -7.71
N THR A 211 -22.39 -9.39 -6.79
CA THR A 211 -21.36 -9.03 -5.80
C THR A 211 -21.21 -10.10 -4.70
N ILE A 212 -22.25 -10.92 -4.48
CA ILE A 212 -22.25 -11.97 -3.45
C ILE A 212 -21.67 -13.30 -3.98
N GLN A 213 -21.62 -13.52 -5.30
CA GLN A 213 -21.09 -14.75 -5.91
C GLN A 213 -19.58 -14.74 -6.20
N ILE A 214 -18.84 -13.68 -5.85
CA ILE A 214 -17.38 -13.57 -6.04
C ILE A 214 -16.66 -13.40 -4.69
N ILE A 215 -17.25 -13.92 -3.60
CA ILE A 215 -16.58 -14.13 -2.31
C ILE A 215 -16.21 -15.61 -2.21
#